data_AF-A0A7J7SMB2-F1
#
_entry.id   AF-A0A7J7SMB2-F1
#
_cell.length_a   1.000
_cell.length_b   1.000
_cell.length_c   1.000
_cell.angle_alpha   90.00
_cell.angle_beta   90.00
_cell.angle_gamma   90.00
#
_symmetry.space_group_name_H-M   'P 1'
#
loop_
_entity.id
_entity.type
_entity.pdbx_description
1 polymer ?
#
loop_
_entity_poly.entity_id
_entity_poly.type
_entity_poly.pdbx_seq_one_letter_code
_entity_poly.pdbx_strand_id
1 'polypeptide(L)'
;MAGNFDSEEKSSWYWGRLSRQEAVSMLQGQRHGVFLVRDSSTSPGDYVLSVSENSRVSHYIINSSGPRPPVPPSPAQPPPGVSPSRLRIGDQEFDSLPALLEFYKIHYLDTTTLIEPVPRSRQGSGVNLRQEEVEYVRALFDFNGNDEEDLPFKKGDILKIRDKPEEQWWNAEDMEGKRGMIPVPYVEKLRPGPASVSAVIGGR
;
A
#
# COMPACT_ATOMS: atom_id res chain seq x y z
N MET A 1 17.67 5.80 -15.25
CA MET A 1 17.27 5.70 -13.83
C MET A 1 15.86 5.15 -13.81
N ALA A 2 15.66 3.92 -13.36
CA ALA A 2 14.34 3.30 -13.31
C ALA A 2 13.64 3.70 -12.01
N GLY A 3 12.37 4.13 -12.08
CA GLY A 3 11.61 4.52 -10.89
C GLY A 3 11.46 3.36 -9.90
N ASN A 4 11.84 3.61 -8.64
CA ASN A 4 11.85 2.61 -7.57
C ASN A 4 10.55 2.73 -6.75
N PHE A 5 9.42 2.53 -7.41
CA PHE A 5 8.11 2.60 -6.74
C PHE A 5 7.08 1.65 -7.35
N ASP A 6 6.21 1.16 -6.46
CA ASP A 6 5.09 0.28 -6.78
C ASP A 6 3.89 1.11 -7.23
N SER A 7 3.62 1.11 -8.53
CA SER A 7 2.49 1.85 -9.12
C SER A 7 1.14 1.29 -8.66
N GLU A 8 1.07 0.03 -8.26
CA GLU A 8 -0.13 -0.59 -7.69
C GLU A 8 -0.42 -0.12 -6.25
N GLU A 9 0.60 0.36 -5.53
CA GLU A 9 0.45 0.80 -4.15
C GLU A 9 -0.11 2.23 -4.12
N LYS A 10 -1.42 2.35 -4.37
CA LYS A 10 -2.12 3.64 -4.36
C LYS A 10 -1.79 4.46 -3.10
N SER A 11 -1.68 3.84 -1.92
CA SER A 11 -1.35 4.53 -0.66
C SER A 11 0.02 5.23 -0.62
N SER A 12 0.96 4.82 -1.48
CA SER A 12 2.32 5.38 -1.55
C SER A 12 2.34 6.73 -2.27
N TRP A 13 1.65 6.81 -3.40
CA TRP A 13 1.69 7.98 -4.28
C TRP A 13 0.40 8.79 -4.27
N TYR A 14 -0.74 8.22 -3.85
CA TYR A 14 -2.03 8.89 -3.80
C TYR A 14 -2.29 9.53 -2.44
N TRP A 15 -2.39 10.86 -2.45
CA TRP A 15 -2.64 11.67 -1.26
C TRP A 15 -4.12 12.04 -1.07
N GLY A 16 -4.99 11.58 -1.96
CA GLY A 16 -6.41 11.92 -1.93
C GLY A 16 -6.64 13.41 -2.06
N ARG A 17 -7.46 13.98 -1.18
CA ARG A 17 -7.88 15.39 -1.21
C ARG A 17 -6.77 16.31 -0.70
N LEU A 18 -5.70 16.43 -1.48
CA LEU A 18 -4.56 17.31 -1.18
C LEU A 18 -4.67 18.62 -1.97
N SER A 19 -4.54 19.74 -1.27
CA SER A 19 -4.54 21.07 -1.90
C SER A 19 -3.29 21.28 -2.77
N ARG A 20 -3.41 22.13 -3.80
CA ARG A 20 -2.26 22.46 -4.67
C ARG A 20 -1.09 23.02 -3.87
N GLN A 21 -1.37 23.91 -2.93
CA GLN A 21 -0.36 24.56 -2.10
C GLN A 21 0.38 23.54 -1.22
N GLU A 22 -0.36 22.62 -0.59
CA GLU A 22 0.20 21.51 0.19
C GLU A 22 1.09 20.61 -0.69
N ALA A 23 0.62 20.26 -1.89
CA ALA A 23 1.39 19.45 -2.84
C ALA A 23 2.70 20.15 -3.23
N VAL A 24 2.65 21.45 -3.51
CA VAL A 24 3.84 22.24 -3.80
C VAL A 24 4.76 22.24 -2.59
N SER A 25 4.25 22.52 -1.38
CA SER A 25 5.07 22.56 -0.17
C SER A 25 5.77 21.23 0.14
N MET A 26 5.13 20.10 -0.15
CA MET A 26 5.73 18.78 0.07
C MET A 26 6.78 18.43 -0.99
N LEU A 27 6.59 18.85 -2.24
CA LEU A 27 7.51 18.57 -3.36
C LEU A 27 8.62 19.60 -3.50
N GLN A 28 8.40 20.81 -3.00
CA GLN A 28 9.36 21.91 -3.03
C GLN A 28 10.50 21.61 -2.07
N GLY A 29 11.72 21.50 -2.62
CA GLY A 29 12.90 21.08 -1.88
C GLY A 29 13.13 19.57 -1.85
N GLN A 30 12.25 18.77 -2.47
CA GLN A 30 12.50 17.34 -2.72
C GLN A 30 13.41 17.15 -3.94
N ARG A 31 13.92 15.93 -4.11
CA ARG A 31 14.69 15.54 -5.30
C ARG A 31 13.83 15.71 -6.55
N HIS A 32 14.45 16.19 -7.63
CA HIS A 32 13.83 16.18 -8.96
C HIS A 32 13.39 14.75 -9.33
N GLY A 33 12.19 14.61 -9.87
CA GLY A 33 11.56 13.31 -10.17
C GLY A 33 10.71 12.73 -9.03
N VAL A 34 10.61 13.41 -7.89
CA VAL A 34 9.66 13.07 -6.82
C VAL A 34 8.25 13.50 -7.22
N PHE A 35 7.26 12.63 -7.05
CA PHE A 35 5.88 12.92 -7.48
C PHE A 35 4.81 12.49 -6.48
N LEU A 36 3.59 12.98 -6.68
CA LEU A 36 2.38 12.56 -5.96
C LEU A 36 1.15 12.71 -6.83
N VAL A 37 0.11 11.92 -6.58
CA VAL A 37 -1.22 12.09 -7.19
C VAL A 37 -2.20 12.57 -6.13
N ARG A 38 -3.01 13.56 -6.50
CA ARG A 38 -4.07 14.12 -5.66
C ARG A 38 -5.38 14.19 -6.42
N ASP A 39 -6.47 14.33 -5.69
CA ASP A 39 -7.80 14.60 -6.23
C ASP A 39 -7.88 16.04 -6.76
N SER A 40 -8.58 16.24 -7.87
CA SER A 40 -8.76 17.57 -8.45
C SER A 40 -9.81 18.34 -7.64
N SER A 41 -9.36 19.32 -6.85
CA SER A 41 -10.27 20.20 -6.11
C SER A 41 -11.18 21.04 -7.01
N THR A 42 -10.82 21.22 -8.29
CA THR A 42 -11.58 21.99 -9.26
C THR A 42 -12.58 21.16 -10.05
N SER A 43 -12.38 19.84 -10.12
CA SER A 43 -13.21 18.94 -10.94
C SER A 43 -13.42 17.61 -10.21
N PRO A 44 -14.60 17.35 -9.62
CA PRO A 44 -14.84 16.12 -8.86
C PRO A 44 -14.86 14.90 -9.80
N GLY A 45 -13.95 13.96 -9.56
CA GLY A 45 -13.76 12.77 -10.38
C GLY A 45 -12.47 12.78 -11.22
N ASP A 46 -11.79 13.92 -11.31
CA ASP A 46 -10.49 14.03 -11.97
C ASP A 46 -9.34 13.95 -10.95
N TYR A 47 -8.19 13.47 -11.42
CA TYR A 47 -6.97 13.37 -10.63
C TYR A 47 -5.94 14.41 -11.11
N VAL A 48 -4.96 14.72 -10.28
CA VAL A 48 -3.88 15.63 -10.61
C VAL A 48 -2.56 15.02 -10.18
N LEU A 49 -1.69 14.71 -11.12
CA LEU A 49 -0.32 14.26 -10.88
C LEU A 49 0.57 15.49 -10.68
N SER A 50 1.16 15.62 -9.51
CA SER A 50 2.09 16.69 -9.18
C SER A 50 3.52 16.12 -9.15
N VAL A 51 4.45 16.74 -9.86
CA VAL A 51 5.83 16.26 -10.01
C VAL A 51 6.80 17.40 -9.69
N SER A 52 7.85 17.10 -8.92
CA SER A 52 8.92 18.04 -8.59
C SER A 52 9.96 18.05 -9.71
N GLU A 53 10.16 19.20 -10.33
CA GLU A 53 11.01 19.39 -11.51
C GLU A 53 11.79 20.69 -11.41
N ASN A 54 13.12 20.69 -11.54
CA ASN A 54 13.94 21.91 -11.67
C ASN A 54 13.62 23.03 -10.63
N SER A 55 13.44 22.66 -9.35
CA SER A 55 13.03 23.55 -8.24
C SER A 55 11.62 24.15 -8.33
N ARG A 56 10.81 23.72 -9.30
CA ARG A 56 9.38 24.03 -9.41
C ARG A 56 8.56 22.74 -9.27
N VAL A 57 7.26 22.89 -9.08
CA VAL A 57 6.32 21.76 -9.01
C VAL A 57 5.35 21.89 -10.18
N SER A 58 5.36 20.89 -11.06
CA SER A 58 4.46 20.77 -12.20
C SER A 58 3.21 20.01 -11.79
N HIS A 59 2.05 20.38 -12.36
CA HIS A 59 0.77 19.72 -12.08
C HIS A 59 0.10 19.32 -13.40
N TYR A 60 -0.17 18.04 -13.54
CA TYR A 60 -0.79 17.44 -14.72
C TYR A 60 -2.18 16.96 -14.37
N ILE A 61 -3.19 17.49 -15.06
CA ILE A 61 -4.59 17.09 -14.88
C ILE A 61 -4.82 15.75 -15.59
N ILE A 62 -5.33 14.79 -14.85
CA ILE A 62 -5.70 13.45 -15.29
C ILE A 62 -7.22 13.38 -15.25
N ASN A 63 -7.84 13.43 -16.42
CA ASN A 63 -9.29 13.36 -16.53
C ASN A 63 -9.72 11.90 -16.43
N SER A 64 -10.63 11.55 -15.53
CA SER A 64 -11.17 10.19 -15.46
C SER A 64 -12.48 10.14 -16.23
N SER A 65 -12.43 9.67 -17.47
CA SER A 65 -13.65 9.35 -18.21
C SER A 65 -14.15 7.98 -17.77
N GLY A 66 -15.28 7.98 -17.06
CA GLY A 66 -16.02 6.76 -16.76
C GLY A 66 -16.44 6.03 -18.05
N PRO A 67 -16.88 4.76 -17.95
CA PRO A 67 -17.34 4.02 -19.11
C PRO A 67 -18.40 4.85 -19.85
N ARG A 68 -18.20 5.07 -21.16
CA ARG A 68 -19.17 5.83 -21.96
C ARG A 68 -20.53 5.15 -21.84
N PRO A 69 -21.63 5.92 -21.69
CA PRO A 69 -22.96 5.33 -21.74
C PRO A 69 -23.09 4.55 -23.06
N PRO A 70 -23.66 3.35 -23.04
CA PRO A 70 -23.80 2.53 -24.24
C PRO A 70 -24.57 3.36 -25.26
N VAL A 71 -23.97 3.55 -26.44
CA VAL A 71 -24.73 3.99 -27.60
C VAL A 71 -25.90 3.02 -27.79
N PRO A 72 -27.10 3.48 -28.19
CA PRO A 72 -28.19 2.57 -28.51
C PRO A 72 -27.69 1.56 -29.56
N PRO A 73 -27.93 0.26 -29.39
CA PRO A 73 -27.33 -0.76 -30.24
C PRO A 73 -27.88 -0.65 -31.67
N SER A 74 -27.01 -0.32 -32.62
CA SER A 74 -27.25 -0.55 -34.04
C SER A 74 -27.20 -2.06 -34.31
N PRO A 75 -28.19 -2.68 -35.00
CA PRO A 75 -28.22 -4.13 -35.23
C PRO A 75 -27.09 -4.69 -36.13
N ALA A 76 -26.20 -3.83 -36.63
CA ALA A 76 -25.09 -4.20 -37.51
C ALA A 76 -23.70 -4.11 -36.84
N GLN A 77 -23.60 -3.82 -35.54
CA GLN A 77 -22.33 -3.78 -34.83
C GLN A 77 -22.18 -4.94 -33.83
N PRO A 78 -21.01 -5.60 -33.74
CA PRO A 78 -20.71 -6.55 -32.68
C PRO A 78 -20.86 -5.88 -31.30
N PRO A 79 -21.12 -6.65 -30.21
CA PRO A 79 -21.40 -6.07 -28.90
C PRO A 79 -20.29 -5.09 -28.50
N PRO A 80 -20.61 -3.89 -27.99
CA PRO A 80 -19.58 -2.99 -27.51
C PRO A 80 -18.87 -3.70 -26.37
N GLY A 81 -17.60 -4.07 -26.60
CA GLY A 81 -16.72 -4.49 -25.52
C GLY A 81 -16.78 -3.43 -24.43
N VAL A 82 -16.96 -3.86 -23.19
CA VAL A 82 -16.92 -3.01 -22.01
C VAL A 82 -15.73 -2.06 -22.16
N SER A 83 -15.96 -0.78 -22.43
CA SER A 83 -14.86 0.16 -22.59
C SER A 83 -14.29 0.36 -21.18
N PRO A 84 -13.02 -0.02 -20.92
CA PRO A 84 -12.42 0.18 -19.61
C PRO A 84 -12.43 1.67 -19.28
N SER A 85 -12.49 2.00 -17.98
CA SER A 85 -12.36 3.37 -17.49
C SER A 85 -11.11 4.01 -18.09
N ARG A 86 -11.24 5.07 -18.89
CA ARG A 86 -10.10 5.71 -19.56
C ARG A 86 -9.69 6.96 -18.79
N LEU A 87 -8.45 7.01 -18.38
CA LEU A 87 -7.81 8.17 -17.78
C LEU A 87 -6.97 8.89 -18.83
N ARG A 88 -7.16 10.20 -18.97
CA ARG A 88 -6.43 11.00 -19.96
C ARG A 88 -5.63 12.11 -19.28
N ILE A 89 -4.33 12.13 -19.54
CA ILE A 89 -3.38 13.13 -19.04
C ILE A 89 -2.73 13.83 -20.24
N GLY A 90 -2.95 15.14 -20.37
CA GLY A 90 -2.51 15.88 -21.56
C GLY A 90 -3.05 15.26 -22.84
N ASP A 91 -2.16 14.77 -23.70
CA ASP A 91 -2.46 14.09 -24.97
C ASP A 91 -2.37 12.56 -24.91
N GLN A 92 -2.13 11.99 -23.72
CA GLN A 92 -1.96 10.54 -23.53
C GLN A 92 -3.17 9.93 -22.81
N GLU A 93 -3.58 8.75 -23.26
CA GLU A 93 -4.69 7.98 -22.70
C GLU A 93 -4.16 6.69 -22.05
N PHE A 94 -4.68 6.37 -20.87
CA PHE A 94 -4.30 5.22 -20.07
C PHE A 94 -5.53 4.52 -19.48
N ASP A 95 -5.44 3.21 -19.28
CA ASP A 95 -6.53 2.41 -18.69
C ASP A 95 -6.65 2.60 -17.17
N SER A 96 -5.58 3.05 -16.51
CA SER A 96 -5.53 3.21 -15.05
C SER A 96 -4.39 4.14 -14.62
N LEU A 97 -4.53 4.75 -13.44
CA LEU A 97 -3.47 5.54 -12.81
C LEU A 97 -2.16 4.75 -12.72
N PRO A 98 -2.12 3.50 -12.19
CA PRO A 98 -0.90 2.69 -12.17
C PRO A 98 -0.22 2.57 -13.54
N ALA A 99 -0.98 2.34 -14.62
CA ALA A 99 -0.43 2.21 -15.97
C ALA A 99 0.19 3.52 -16.47
N LEU A 100 -0.46 4.65 -16.18
CA LEU A 100 0.07 5.99 -16.43
C LEU A 100 1.39 6.20 -15.69
N LEU A 101 1.41 5.91 -14.38
CA LEU A 101 2.63 6.05 -13.59
C LEU A 101 3.76 5.17 -14.13
N GLU A 102 3.46 3.92 -14.50
CA GLU A 102 4.43 2.98 -15.07
C GLU A 102 5.06 3.51 -16.36
N PHE A 103 4.23 4.04 -17.26
CA PHE A 103 4.71 4.62 -18.51
C PHE A 103 5.67 5.79 -18.26
N TYR A 104 5.28 6.70 -17.36
CA TYR A 104 6.08 7.88 -17.03
C TYR A 104 7.26 7.60 -16.09
N LYS A 105 7.48 6.37 -15.63
CA LYS A 105 8.75 5.97 -14.97
C LYS A 105 9.95 6.10 -15.92
N ILE A 106 9.70 5.86 -17.20
CA ILE A 106 10.72 5.86 -18.25
C ILE A 106 10.42 6.88 -19.36
N HIS A 107 9.24 7.50 -19.33
CA HIS A 107 8.84 8.54 -20.27
C HIS A 107 8.85 9.92 -19.60
N TYR A 108 9.39 10.92 -20.27
CA TYR A 108 9.44 12.29 -19.76
C TYR A 108 8.05 12.92 -19.82
N LEU A 109 7.55 13.51 -18.72
CA LEU A 109 6.32 14.31 -18.75
C LEU A 109 6.57 15.68 -19.39
N ASP A 110 7.51 16.43 -18.82
CA ASP A 110 8.04 17.69 -19.37
C ASP A 110 9.54 17.53 -19.59
N THR A 111 10.31 17.55 -18.50
CA THR A 111 11.77 17.46 -18.52
C THR A 111 12.29 16.47 -17.48
N THR A 112 11.38 15.83 -16.72
CA THR A 112 11.71 14.81 -15.72
C THR A 112 10.81 13.58 -15.87
N THR A 113 11.35 12.41 -15.48
CA THR A 113 10.61 11.15 -15.37
C THR A 113 10.18 10.92 -13.93
N LEU A 114 9.20 10.04 -13.71
CA LEU A 114 8.78 9.64 -12.36
C LEU A 114 9.85 8.74 -11.75
N ILE A 115 10.47 9.19 -10.66
CA ILE A 115 11.54 8.46 -9.97
C ILE A 115 11.00 7.77 -8.72
N GLU A 116 10.32 8.52 -7.85
CA GLU A 116 9.83 8.01 -6.56
C GLU A 116 8.65 8.85 -6.05
N PRO A 117 7.72 8.25 -5.28
CA PRO A 117 6.66 9.00 -4.64
C PRO A 117 7.22 9.89 -3.53
N VAL A 118 6.52 10.98 -3.23
CA VAL A 118 6.90 11.87 -2.13
C VAL A 118 6.99 11.09 -0.80
N PRO A 119 8.12 11.17 -0.07
CA PRO A 119 8.25 10.49 1.20
C PRO A 119 7.27 11.13 2.20
N ARG A 120 6.38 10.31 2.76
CA ARG A 120 5.40 10.71 3.78
C ARG A 120 6.08 10.97 5.14
N SER A 121 7.10 11.81 5.18
CA SER A 121 7.87 12.04 6.40
C SER A 121 7.21 13.10 7.27
N ARG A 122 6.91 12.69 8.52
CA ARG A 122 6.51 13.49 9.70
C ARG A 122 5.02 13.61 10.03
N GLN A 123 4.34 12.46 10.13
CA GLN A 123 3.51 12.18 11.30
C GLN A 123 3.37 10.66 11.51
N GLY A 124 4.20 10.12 12.42
CA GLY A 124 4.03 8.78 13.00
C GLY A 124 4.43 7.61 12.09
N SER A 125 5.34 6.77 12.59
CA SER A 125 5.28 5.32 12.46
C SER A 125 4.60 4.81 11.19
N GLY A 126 5.31 4.85 10.07
CA GLY A 126 4.91 4.17 8.84
C GLY A 126 5.10 2.67 9.00
N VAL A 127 4.32 2.06 9.91
CA VAL A 127 3.91 0.67 9.78
C VAL A 127 3.25 0.58 8.41
N ASN A 128 3.99 0.01 7.47
CA ASN A 128 3.51 -0.27 6.14
C ASN A 128 2.35 -1.27 6.32
N LEU A 129 1.12 -0.81 6.14
CA LEU A 129 -0.07 -1.65 6.00
C LEU A 129 0.02 -2.43 4.68
N ARG A 130 1.08 -3.24 4.51
CA ARG A 130 0.88 -4.56 3.92
C ARG A 130 -0.11 -5.24 4.82
N GLN A 131 -1.15 -5.80 4.22
CA GLN A 131 -2.15 -6.63 4.88
C GLN A 131 -1.53 -7.28 6.11
N GLU A 132 -1.99 -6.86 7.30
CA GLU A 132 -1.78 -7.62 8.52
C GLU A 132 -2.38 -9.00 8.22
N GLU A 133 -1.58 -9.89 7.65
CA GLU A 133 -1.67 -11.30 7.93
C GLU A 133 -1.46 -11.34 9.43
N VAL A 134 -2.57 -11.20 10.15
CA VAL A 134 -2.59 -11.30 11.59
C VAL A 134 -2.23 -12.75 11.87
N GLU A 135 -0.94 -13.03 11.95
CA GLU A 135 -0.43 -14.33 12.26
C GLU A 135 -0.69 -14.52 13.74
N TYR A 136 -1.56 -15.46 14.06
CA TYR A 136 -1.73 -15.90 15.43
C TYR A 136 -0.70 -16.97 15.71
N VAL A 137 -0.13 -16.96 16.89
CA VAL A 137 0.69 -18.06 17.38
C VAL A 137 0.08 -18.60 18.66
N ARG A 138 0.21 -19.91 18.87
CA ARG A 138 -0.14 -20.55 20.13
C ARG A 138 1.10 -20.78 20.95
N ALA A 139 1.11 -20.33 22.20
CA ALA A 139 2.17 -20.64 23.12
C ALA A 139 2.21 -22.14 23.44
N LEU A 140 3.38 -22.77 23.28
CA LEU A 140 3.64 -24.17 23.62
C LEU A 140 4.16 -24.32 25.06
N PHE A 141 4.73 -23.25 25.62
CA PHE A 141 5.32 -23.19 26.96
C PHE A 141 4.89 -21.91 27.68
N ASP A 142 5.02 -21.89 29.00
CA ASP A 142 4.90 -20.66 29.79
C ASP A 142 6.18 -19.84 29.72
N PHE A 143 6.02 -18.52 29.67
CA PHE A 143 7.08 -17.54 29.65
C PHE A 143 6.68 -16.38 30.55
N ASN A 144 7.48 -16.10 31.57
CA ASN A 144 7.14 -15.09 32.58
C ASN A 144 7.64 -13.67 32.21
N GLY A 145 8.36 -13.52 31.08
CA GLY A 145 9.10 -12.30 30.75
C GLY A 145 10.27 -12.06 31.70
N ASN A 146 11.40 -11.59 31.19
CA ASN A 146 12.51 -11.13 32.02
C ASN A 146 12.57 -9.59 32.09
N ASP A 147 12.11 -8.91 31.04
CA ASP A 147 12.16 -7.47 30.87
C ASP A 147 10.77 -6.84 30.63
N GLU A 148 10.67 -5.52 30.77
CA GLU A 148 9.43 -4.76 30.49
C GLU A 148 9.02 -4.78 29.00
N GLU A 149 9.95 -5.16 28.13
CA GLU A 149 9.73 -5.35 26.70
C GLU A 149 9.32 -6.79 26.34
N ASP A 150 9.40 -7.74 27.29
CA ASP A 150 8.96 -9.11 27.10
C ASP A 150 7.46 -9.26 27.33
N LEU A 151 6.80 -10.06 26.49
CA LEU A 151 5.41 -10.40 26.70
C LEU A 151 5.30 -11.70 27.51
N PRO A 152 4.86 -11.66 28.79
CA PRO A 152 4.60 -12.89 29.54
C PRO A 152 3.35 -13.59 28.99
N PHE A 153 3.46 -14.89 28.71
CA PHE A 153 2.37 -15.73 28.20
C PHE A 153 2.39 -17.11 28.86
N LYS A 154 1.25 -17.82 28.82
CA LYS A 154 1.14 -19.19 29.34
C LYS A 154 1.04 -20.20 28.22
N LYS A 155 1.46 -21.44 28.47
CA LYS A 155 1.21 -22.54 27.54
C LYS A 155 -0.28 -22.61 27.18
N GLY A 156 -0.56 -22.53 25.90
CA GLY A 156 -1.89 -22.58 25.31
C GLY A 156 -2.46 -21.22 24.91
N ASP A 157 -1.82 -20.11 25.29
CA ASP A 157 -2.29 -18.77 24.98
C ASP A 157 -2.16 -18.43 23.49
N ILE A 158 -3.02 -17.52 23.01
CA ILE A 158 -3.10 -17.13 21.61
C ILE A 158 -2.60 -15.72 21.48
N LEU A 159 -1.43 -15.58 20.88
CA LEU A 159 -0.72 -14.32 20.76
C LEU A 159 -0.83 -13.82 19.32
N LYS A 160 -1.20 -12.56 19.16
CA LYS A 160 -1.29 -11.88 17.88
C LYS A 160 0.10 -11.37 17.50
N ILE A 161 0.72 -11.93 16.46
CA ILE A 161 1.99 -11.39 15.95
C ILE A 161 1.73 -10.03 15.31
N ARG A 162 2.47 -9.03 15.79
CA ARG A 162 2.40 -7.65 15.33
C ARG A 162 3.60 -7.31 14.45
N ASP A 163 4.79 -7.74 14.85
CA ASP A 163 6.03 -7.49 14.11
C ASP A 163 6.99 -8.69 14.24
N LYS A 164 7.82 -8.89 13.23
CA LYS A 164 8.85 -9.93 13.22
C LYS A 164 10.20 -9.27 12.95
N PRO A 165 10.74 -8.53 13.94
CA PRO A 165 12.01 -7.87 13.75
C PRO A 165 13.12 -8.91 13.50
N GLU A 166 12.98 -10.11 14.07
CA GLU A 166 13.98 -11.18 14.03
C GLU A 166 13.35 -12.56 13.82
N GLU A 167 14.17 -13.56 13.45
CA GLU A 167 13.71 -14.94 13.24
C GLU A 167 13.45 -15.71 14.54
N GLN A 168 14.04 -15.26 15.65
CA GLN A 168 14.00 -15.95 16.95
C GLN A 168 13.16 -15.24 18.02
N TRP A 169 12.85 -13.96 17.82
CA TRP A 169 12.03 -13.15 18.71
C TRP A 169 11.03 -12.35 17.89
N TRP A 170 9.74 -12.55 18.16
CA TRP A 170 8.66 -11.83 17.49
C TRP A 170 7.98 -10.90 18.46
N ASN A 171 7.56 -9.73 17.98
CA ASN A 171 6.71 -8.86 18.76
C ASN A 171 5.26 -9.33 18.63
N ALA A 172 4.68 -9.76 19.74
CA ALA A 172 3.30 -10.21 19.80
C ALA A 172 2.46 -9.35 20.75
N GLU A 173 1.14 -9.54 20.69
CA GLU A 173 0.15 -8.92 21.55
C GLU A 173 -0.76 -10.01 22.15
N ASP A 174 -0.97 -9.95 23.46
CA ASP A 174 -1.82 -10.87 24.21
C ASP A 174 -3.29 -10.44 24.19
N MET A 175 -4.21 -11.32 24.62
CA MET A 175 -5.63 -10.97 24.81
C MET A 175 -5.86 -9.83 25.81
N GLU A 176 -4.94 -9.60 26.74
CA GLU A 176 -4.97 -8.45 27.66
C GLU A 176 -4.52 -7.12 26.99
N GLY A 177 -4.12 -7.14 25.72
CA GLY A 177 -3.61 -5.97 24.99
C GLY A 177 -2.18 -5.57 25.37
N LYS A 178 -1.51 -6.39 26.19
CA LYS A 178 -0.07 -6.27 26.45
C LYS A 178 0.70 -6.70 25.22
N ARG A 179 1.74 -5.94 24.90
CA ARG A 179 2.62 -6.17 23.76
C ARG A 179 4.04 -6.37 24.25
N GLY A 180 4.79 -7.21 23.56
CA GLY A 180 6.19 -7.44 23.86
C GLY A 180 6.78 -8.54 23.02
N MET A 181 8.05 -8.84 23.27
CA MET A 181 8.80 -9.85 22.56
C MET A 181 8.49 -11.24 23.12
N ILE A 182 8.37 -12.20 22.20
CA ILE A 182 8.16 -13.61 22.51
C ILE A 182 9.20 -14.46 21.78
N PRO A 183 9.78 -15.47 22.45
CA PRO A 183 10.69 -16.40 21.80
C PRO A 183 9.91 -17.32 20.85
N VAL A 184 10.28 -17.30 19.57
CA VAL A 184 9.74 -18.17 18.52
C VAL A 184 9.73 -19.66 18.87
N PRO A 185 10.80 -20.25 19.47
CA PRO A 185 10.77 -21.67 19.83
C PRO A 185 9.73 -22.03 20.89
N TYR A 186 9.14 -21.04 21.58
CA TYR A 186 8.13 -21.26 22.60
C TYR A 186 6.70 -21.16 22.05
N VAL A 187 6.54 -20.83 20.77
CA VAL A 187 5.23 -20.58 20.14
C VAL A 187 5.13 -21.25 18.77
N GLU A 188 3.90 -21.60 18.36
CA GLU A 188 3.62 -22.27 17.09
C GLU A 188 2.66 -21.44 16.23
N LYS A 189 2.97 -21.25 14.94
CA LYS A 189 2.12 -20.48 14.01
C LYS A 189 0.78 -21.16 13.73
N LEU A 190 -0.31 -20.50 14.10
CA LEU A 190 -1.66 -20.85 13.67
C LEU A 190 -1.89 -20.32 12.25
N ARG A 191 -1.61 -21.15 11.24
CA ARG A 191 -2.09 -20.87 9.88
C ARG A 191 -3.60 -21.09 9.83
N PRO A 192 -4.42 -20.16 9.29
CA PRO A 192 -5.80 -20.45 8.94
C PRO A 192 -5.84 -21.33 7.68
N GLY A 193 -5.50 -22.61 7.83
CA GLY A 193 -5.79 -23.63 6.82
C GLY A 193 -7.20 -24.18 7.06
N PRO A 194 -8.02 -24.40 6.03
CA PRO A 194 -9.30 -25.09 6.21
C PRO A 194 -9.01 -26.52 6.65
N ALA A 195 -9.37 -26.87 7.89
CA ALA A 195 -9.35 -28.21 8.46
C ALA A 195 -8.00 -28.96 8.38
N SER A 196 -7.22 -28.90 9.46
CA SER A 196 -6.33 -30.03 9.77
C SER A 196 -7.19 -31.19 10.29
N VAL A 197 -7.58 -32.07 9.37
CA VAL A 197 -8.02 -33.42 9.72
C VAL A 197 -6.79 -34.21 10.18
N SER A 198 -6.80 -34.54 11.48
CA SER A 198 -6.31 -35.78 12.09
C SER A 198 -4.88 -36.26 11.82
N ALA A 199 -4.12 -36.46 12.89
CA ALA A 199 -3.91 -37.83 13.39
C ALA A 199 -3.32 -37.84 14.80
N VAL A 200 -4.13 -38.39 15.70
CA VAL A 200 -3.70 -39.07 16.93
C VAL A 200 -2.63 -40.12 16.62
N ILE A 201 -1.59 -40.18 17.47
CA ILE A 201 -0.86 -41.39 17.92
C ILE A 201 0.15 -40.87 18.96
N GLY A 202 0.04 -41.12 20.27
CA GLY A 202 -0.09 -42.43 20.90
C GLY A 202 1.19 -43.21 20.60
N GLY A 203 2.28 -43.06 21.35
CA GLY A 203 2.39 -43.53 22.71
C GLY A 203 2.61 -45.04 22.72
N ARG A 204 3.89 -45.45 22.67
CA ARG A 204 4.46 -46.65 23.29
C ARG A 204 5.95 -46.77 23.00
#